data_AF-A0A3Q9GE44-F1
#
_entry.id   AF-A0A3Q9GE44-F1
#
_cell.length_a   1.000
_cell.length_b   1.000
_cell.length_c   1.000
_cell.angle_alpha   90.00
_cell.angle_beta   90.00
_cell.angle_gamma   90.00
#
_symmetry.space_group_name_H-M   'P 1'
#
loop_
_entity.id
_entity.type
_entity.pdbx_description
1 polymer ?
#
loop_
_entity_poly.entity_id
_entity_poly.type
_entity_poly.pdbx_seq_one_letter_code
_entity_poly.pdbx_strand_id
1 'polypeptide(L)'
;MVLNKVVTPSLSSSTIALPNISNSYAIVDTGQRVAYNNNDVIALPQNGDNFFGQDASYIINPPSYTDNKDGTITDNVTGLMWQKEMGQKLSFDEALKKVNQVKLGGYSDWRIPTIKELYSLIQFSGRVKGDKALYPFIDTNYFNQPIGDTRTGEREIDAQTWSSTEYVAKTMKNDDTVFGVNFVDGRIKGYPKYNPRTHESNKMYFRFVRGNTDYGKNYFVDNSNGTITDIATDLMWQQTDSAEGYTWQDALKYAQQSTLGGYNDWRLPNAKELQSIVDYTRSPETSNSAAIAPLFQISSIKNEAGEKDYPYYWSSTTHLDGPVPAEGAVYLAFGKALGEMRGKTMDVHGAGSQRSDPKTGEPTSRGPQGDIIRVKNYVRMVRGGEVNITTGALKEINAEYATTTASIQSNGNERQSSASNHPQLPTTLGIANNSKFINRLDKNKDGKVALSEFQRGEKRFKHLDKNNDGYISADEAPTGPDKKSR
;
A
#
# COMPACT_ATOMS: atom_id res chain seq x y z
N MET A 1 5.51 -12.08 -81.14
CA MET A 1 5.60 -10.75 -80.50
C MET A 1 5.00 -10.89 -79.11
N VAL A 2 5.80 -10.58 -78.09
CA VAL A 2 5.57 -10.90 -76.68
C VAL A 2 4.29 -10.23 -76.17
N LEU A 3 3.36 -11.04 -75.67
CA LEU A 3 2.16 -10.61 -74.93
C LEU A 3 2.55 -10.43 -73.47
N ASN A 4 2.36 -9.21 -72.95
CA ASN A 4 2.55 -8.87 -71.54
C ASN A 4 1.59 -9.69 -70.67
N LYS A 5 2.14 -10.58 -69.84
CA LYS A 5 1.42 -11.23 -68.74
C LYS A 5 1.35 -10.25 -67.56
N VAL A 6 0.15 -9.82 -67.22
CA VAL A 6 -0.18 -9.22 -65.93
C VAL A 6 -0.06 -10.32 -64.87
N VAL A 7 0.86 -10.15 -63.92
CA VAL A 7 0.99 -11.03 -62.75
C VAL A 7 0.27 -10.35 -61.59
N THR A 8 -0.87 -10.91 -61.21
CA THR A 8 -1.54 -10.64 -59.93
C THR A 8 -0.76 -11.33 -58.80
N PRO A 9 -0.44 -10.67 -57.69
CA PRO A 9 0.14 -11.34 -56.53
C PRO A 9 -0.97 -12.08 -55.78
N SER A 10 -0.84 -13.40 -55.68
CA SER A 10 -1.60 -14.24 -54.78
C SER A 10 -1.26 -13.88 -53.34
N LEU A 11 -2.27 -13.50 -52.55
CA LEU A 11 -2.19 -13.41 -51.10
C LEU A 11 -2.00 -14.84 -50.55
N SER A 12 -0.75 -15.23 -50.31
CA SER A 12 -0.46 -16.33 -49.40
C SER A 12 -0.79 -15.84 -47.99
N SER A 13 -1.81 -16.43 -47.38
CA SER A 13 -2.10 -16.26 -45.96
C SER A 13 -0.89 -16.75 -45.16
N SER A 14 -0.02 -15.82 -44.82
CA SER A 14 0.96 -16.06 -43.77
C SER A 14 0.17 -15.91 -42.49
N THR A 15 -0.37 -17.03 -41.96
CA THR A 15 -0.74 -17.08 -40.56
C THR A 15 0.54 -16.83 -39.78
N ILE A 16 0.76 -15.58 -39.41
CA ILE A 16 1.72 -15.21 -38.39
C ILE A 16 1.22 -15.94 -37.16
N ALA A 17 1.87 -17.05 -36.82
CA ALA A 17 1.72 -17.63 -35.50
C ALA A 17 2.12 -16.51 -34.54
N LEU A 18 1.13 -15.97 -33.83
CA LEU A 18 1.37 -15.08 -32.71
C LEU A 18 2.38 -15.80 -31.81
N PRO A 19 3.42 -15.12 -31.31
CA PRO A 19 4.29 -15.74 -30.33
C PRO A 19 3.41 -16.33 -29.23
N ASN A 20 3.65 -17.60 -28.87
CA ASN A 20 3.15 -18.20 -27.65
C ASN A 20 3.75 -17.41 -26.48
N ILE A 21 3.19 -16.24 -26.17
CA ILE A 21 3.51 -15.50 -24.97
C ILE A 21 2.82 -16.27 -23.85
N SER A 22 3.55 -17.19 -23.22
CA SER A 22 3.23 -17.59 -21.85
C SER A 22 3.45 -16.37 -20.95
N ASN A 23 2.55 -16.14 -19.99
CA ASN A 23 2.60 -15.15 -18.90
C ASN A 23 3.89 -14.28 -18.83
N SER A 24 3.79 -13.01 -19.21
CA SER A 24 4.94 -12.10 -19.24
C SER A 24 5.34 -11.57 -17.86
N TYR A 25 4.44 -11.58 -16.87
CA TYR A 25 4.77 -11.25 -15.48
C TYR A 25 3.77 -11.81 -14.46
N ALA A 26 4.28 -12.35 -13.36
CA ALA A 26 3.47 -12.75 -12.23
C ALA A 26 3.22 -11.57 -11.27
N ILE A 27 2.00 -11.46 -10.75
CA ILE A 27 1.64 -10.46 -9.74
C ILE A 27 1.96 -11.03 -8.36
N VAL A 28 2.89 -10.39 -7.64
CA VAL A 28 3.23 -10.75 -6.27
C VAL A 28 2.00 -10.63 -5.37
N ASP A 29 1.84 -11.56 -4.45
CA ASP A 29 0.81 -11.54 -3.42
C ASP A 29 0.99 -10.35 -2.44
N THR A 30 -0.08 -9.92 -1.78
CA THR A 30 -0.06 -8.78 -0.86
C THR A 30 0.61 -9.10 0.48
N GLY A 31 0.75 -10.38 0.82
CA GLY A 31 1.28 -10.84 2.10
C GLY A 31 0.26 -10.83 3.24
N GLN A 32 -0.99 -10.43 3.00
CA GLN A 32 -2.05 -10.46 4.02
C GLN A 32 -2.54 -11.89 4.25
N ARG A 33 -2.46 -12.35 5.50
CA ARG A 33 -2.81 -13.70 5.95
C ARG A 33 -3.82 -13.68 7.10
N VAL A 34 -4.00 -12.54 7.74
CA VAL A 34 -5.03 -12.31 8.76
C VAL A 34 -6.35 -11.92 8.10
N ALA A 35 -7.45 -12.50 8.59
CA ALA A 35 -8.80 -12.15 8.15
C ALA A 35 -9.41 -11.05 9.03
N TYR A 36 -10.20 -10.18 8.42
CA TYR A 36 -10.82 -9.04 9.07
C TYR A 36 -12.31 -8.98 8.76
N ASN A 37 -13.08 -8.49 9.73
CA ASN A 37 -14.43 -7.98 9.47
C ASN A 37 -14.35 -6.47 9.19
N ASN A 38 -15.43 -5.74 9.48
CA ASN A 38 -15.49 -4.30 9.34
C ASN A 38 -14.48 -3.53 10.19
N ASN A 39 -14.13 -3.98 11.40
CA ASN A 39 -13.35 -3.20 12.37
C ASN A 39 -12.32 -4.03 13.17
N ASP A 40 -12.37 -5.36 13.10
CA ASP A 40 -11.60 -6.27 13.94
C ASP A 40 -11.01 -7.44 13.15
N VAL A 41 -10.02 -8.09 13.76
CA VAL A 41 -9.49 -9.39 13.34
C VAL A 41 -10.54 -10.48 13.61
N ILE A 42 -10.71 -11.40 12.68
CA ILE A 42 -11.60 -12.56 12.81
C ILE A 42 -10.86 -13.86 12.46
N ALA A 43 -11.45 -15.00 12.82
CA ALA A 43 -11.04 -16.29 12.27
C ALA A 43 -11.26 -16.30 10.75
N LEU A 44 -10.45 -17.07 10.02
CA LEU A 44 -10.57 -17.19 8.57
C LEU A 44 -11.98 -17.71 8.18
N PRO A 45 -12.80 -16.89 7.50
CA PRO A 45 -14.15 -17.30 7.11
C PRO A 45 -14.11 -18.45 6.10
N GLN A 46 -15.13 -19.31 6.16
CA GLN A 46 -15.34 -20.40 5.22
C GLN A 46 -16.38 -20.00 4.15
N ASN A 47 -16.53 -20.84 3.12
CA ASN A 47 -17.53 -20.59 2.08
C ASN A 47 -18.94 -20.49 2.69
N GLY A 48 -19.64 -19.38 2.38
CA GLY A 48 -20.95 -19.06 2.93
C GLY A 48 -20.92 -18.13 4.14
N ASP A 49 -19.79 -17.97 4.81
CA ASP A 49 -19.63 -17.02 5.91
C ASP A 49 -19.54 -15.57 5.41
N ASN A 50 -19.91 -14.63 6.29
CA ASN A 50 -19.62 -13.22 6.05
C ASN A 50 -18.11 -13.00 5.92
N PHE A 51 -17.72 -12.10 5.01
CA PHE A 51 -16.32 -11.75 4.72
C PHE A 51 -15.48 -12.87 4.09
N PHE A 52 -16.08 -13.98 3.64
CA PHE A 52 -15.40 -14.95 2.78
C PHE A 52 -15.01 -14.33 1.43
N GLY A 53 -13.87 -14.75 0.90
CA GLY A 53 -13.32 -14.23 -0.36
C GLY A 53 -12.49 -12.97 -0.22
N GLN A 54 -12.11 -12.59 1.01
CA GLN A 54 -11.14 -11.52 1.27
C GLN A 54 -9.71 -11.97 0.95
N ASP A 55 -8.73 -11.07 1.00
CA ASP A 55 -7.35 -11.34 0.59
C ASP A 55 -6.75 -12.58 1.28
N ALA A 56 -6.92 -12.70 2.60
CA ALA A 56 -6.45 -13.84 3.39
C ALA A 56 -7.05 -15.21 2.98
N SER A 57 -8.17 -15.21 2.24
CA SER A 57 -8.77 -16.45 1.70
C SER A 57 -7.94 -17.05 0.55
N TYR A 58 -7.03 -16.29 -0.05
CA TYR A 58 -6.33 -16.66 -1.28
C TYR A 58 -4.82 -16.46 -1.16
N ILE A 59 -4.06 -17.32 -1.84
CA ILE A 59 -2.62 -17.19 -1.99
C ILE A 59 -2.29 -17.39 -3.47
N ILE A 60 -1.73 -16.38 -4.12
CA ILE A 60 -1.41 -16.44 -5.56
C ILE A 60 0.09 -16.64 -5.81
N ASN A 61 0.92 -15.67 -5.42
CA ASN A 61 2.37 -15.71 -5.62
C ASN A 61 3.08 -15.11 -4.39
N PRO A 62 3.29 -15.89 -3.30
CA PRO A 62 3.92 -15.38 -2.09
C PRO A 62 5.23 -14.64 -2.39
N PRO A 63 5.49 -13.50 -1.73
CA PRO A 63 6.73 -12.75 -1.93
C PRO A 63 7.96 -13.65 -1.73
N SER A 64 8.90 -13.59 -2.67
CA SER A 64 10.13 -14.39 -2.63
C SER A 64 11.29 -13.53 -3.11
N TYR A 65 12.29 -13.37 -2.24
CA TYR A 65 13.44 -12.50 -2.50
C TYR A 65 14.75 -13.24 -2.28
N THR A 66 15.80 -12.81 -2.99
CA THR A 66 17.18 -13.24 -2.78
C THR A 66 18.07 -12.03 -2.57
N ASP A 67 18.73 -11.95 -1.42
CA ASP A 67 19.78 -10.97 -1.17
C ASP A 67 21.08 -11.45 -1.81
N ASN A 68 21.50 -10.77 -2.87
CA ASN A 68 22.68 -11.14 -3.66
C ASN A 68 24.00 -10.77 -2.96
N LYS A 69 23.95 -10.18 -1.76
CA LYS A 69 25.11 -9.82 -0.93
C LYS A 69 26.06 -8.80 -1.57
N ASP A 70 25.57 -8.05 -2.55
CA ASP A 70 26.28 -6.98 -3.27
C ASP A 70 25.53 -5.63 -3.25
N GLY A 71 24.51 -5.52 -2.38
CA GLY A 71 23.61 -4.37 -2.29
C GLY A 71 22.38 -4.46 -3.20
N THR A 72 22.20 -5.57 -3.92
CA THR A 72 21.01 -5.84 -4.75
C THR A 72 20.13 -6.95 -4.17
N ILE A 73 18.82 -6.85 -4.42
CA ILE A 73 17.81 -7.85 -4.06
C ILE A 73 17.13 -8.34 -5.33
N THR A 74 17.14 -9.63 -5.61
CA THR A 74 16.34 -10.25 -6.67
C THR A 74 14.95 -10.55 -6.15
N ASP A 75 13.91 -10.15 -6.88
CA ASP A 75 12.54 -10.58 -6.67
C ASP A 75 12.25 -11.77 -7.60
N ASN A 76 12.10 -12.95 -6.99
CA ASN A 76 11.98 -14.21 -7.71
C ASN A 76 10.60 -14.42 -8.35
N VAL A 77 9.61 -13.59 -7.99
CA VAL A 77 8.27 -13.64 -8.59
C VAL A 77 8.21 -12.74 -9.81
N THR A 78 8.73 -11.51 -9.70
CA THR A 78 8.60 -10.52 -10.77
C THR A 78 9.71 -10.58 -11.82
N GLY A 79 10.84 -11.21 -11.48
CA GLY A 79 12.06 -11.17 -12.30
C GLY A 79 12.73 -9.79 -12.28
N LEU A 80 12.35 -8.92 -11.34
CA LEU A 80 12.99 -7.63 -11.11
C LEU A 80 14.17 -7.79 -10.15
N MET A 81 15.15 -6.90 -10.26
CA MET A 81 16.24 -6.77 -9.30
C MET A 81 16.31 -5.33 -8.81
N TRP A 82 16.41 -5.18 -7.49
CA TRP A 82 16.20 -3.94 -6.78
C TRP A 82 17.45 -3.49 -6.03
N GLN A 83 17.62 -2.18 -5.94
CA GLN A 83 18.52 -1.57 -4.99
C GLN A 83 18.03 -1.81 -3.55
N LYS A 84 18.90 -2.33 -2.67
CA LYS A 84 18.59 -2.56 -1.25
C LYS A 84 18.43 -1.27 -0.43
N GLU A 85 19.31 -0.30 -0.66
CA GLU A 85 19.44 0.95 0.12
C GLU A 85 19.09 2.18 -0.72
N MET A 86 18.14 3.01 -0.29
CA MET A 86 17.69 4.17 -1.09
C MET A 86 18.61 5.41 -0.96
N GLY A 87 19.33 5.54 0.15
CA GLY A 87 20.14 6.73 0.44
C GLY A 87 19.28 7.95 0.82
N GLN A 88 19.76 9.15 0.50
CA GLN A 88 19.07 10.42 0.79
C GLN A 88 17.98 10.75 -0.25
N LYS A 89 17.03 11.61 0.13
CA LYS A 89 16.02 12.16 -0.77
C LYS A 89 16.66 13.00 -1.88
N LEU A 90 16.12 12.89 -3.09
CA LEU A 90 16.58 13.58 -4.30
C LEU A 90 15.42 14.29 -4.97
N SER A 91 15.70 15.36 -5.71
CA SER A 91 14.75 15.84 -6.72
C SER A 91 14.64 14.83 -7.87
N PHE A 92 13.59 14.95 -8.68
CA PHE A 92 13.40 14.08 -9.84
C PHE A 92 14.57 14.17 -10.84
N ASP A 93 15.04 15.38 -11.14
CA ASP A 93 16.19 15.59 -12.03
C ASP A 93 17.50 15.06 -11.45
N GLU A 94 17.71 15.20 -10.14
CA GLU A 94 18.86 14.60 -9.44
C GLU A 94 18.84 13.07 -9.56
N ALA A 95 17.67 12.44 -9.42
CA ALA A 95 17.52 11.00 -9.55
C ALA A 95 17.77 10.50 -10.97
N LEU A 96 17.27 11.20 -12.00
CA LEU A 96 17.55 10.89 -13.40
C LEU A 96 19.05 10.94 -13.72
N LYS A 97 19.79 11.90 -13.15
CA LYS A 97 21.25 11.95 -13.30
C LYS A 97 21.93 10.80 -12.57
N LYS A 98 21.51 10.52 -11.33
CA LYS A 98 22.11 9.47 -10.48
C LYS A 98 21.93 8.07 -11.07
N VAL A 99 20.75 7.74 -11.57
CA VAL A 99 20.46 6.38 -12.05
C VAL A 99 21.31 5.99 -13.26
N ASN A 100 21.63 6.96 -14.13
CA ASN A 100 22.51 6.76 -15.30
C ASN A 100 23.99 6.52 -14.95
N GLN A 101 24.39 6.80 -13.70
CA GLN A 101 25.78 6.69 -13.24
C GLN A 101 25.99 5.48 -12.32
N VAL A 102 24.92 4.93 -11.75
CA VAL A 102 25.02 3.88 -10.74
C VAL A 102 25.55 2.58 -11.37
N LYS A 103 26.50 1.93 -10.67
CA LYS A 103 27.10 0.63 -11.04
C LYS A 103 26.90 -0.44 -9.95
N LEU A 104 25.75 -0.41 -9.28
CA LEU A 104 25.43 -1.28 -8.15
C LEU A 104 25.37 -2.75 -8.58
N GLY A 105 25.99 -3.65 -7.80
CA GLY A 105 26.11 -5.07 -8.16
C GLY A 105 26.89 -5.35 -9.45
N GLY A 106 27.67 -4.38 -9.95
CA GLY A 106 28.35 -4.46 -11.26
C GLY A 106 27.45 -4.19 -12.47
N TYR A 107 26.18 -3.84 -12.27
CA TYR A 107 25.20 -3.59 -13.33
C TYR A 107 25.07 -2.11 -13.68
N SER A 108 24.68 -1.80 -14.91
CA SER A 108 24.60 -0.42 -15.42
C SER A 108 23.30 -0.04 -16.12
N ASP A 109 22.38 -0.99 -16.22
CA ASP A 109 21.04 -0.92 -16.80
C ASP A 109 19.97 -0.56 -15.76
N TRP A 110 20.37 0.16 -14.70
CA TRP A 110 19.45 0.63 -13.66
C TRP A 110 18.50 1.70 -14.21
N ARG A 111 17.26 1.70 -13.73
CA ARG A 111 16.23 2.72 -14.04
C ARG A 111 15.43 3.09 -12.79
N ILE A 112 14.74 4.22 -12.86
CA ILE A 112 13.67 4.56 -11.90
C ILE A 112 12.49 3.62 -12.20
N PRO A 113 11.89 2.96 -11.18
CA PRO A 113 10.82 2.01 -11.37
C PRO A 113 9.54 2.69 -11.84
N THR A 114 8.74 2.00 -12.65
CA THR A 114 7.34 2.39 -12.86
C THR A 114 6.55 2.26 -11.56
N ILE A 115 5.38 2.88 -11.46
CA ILE A 115 4.54 2.74 -10.27
C ILE A 115 4.06 1.30 -10.06
N LYS A 116 3.81 0.53 -11.13
CA LYS A 116 3.46 -0.90 -11.04
C LYS A 116 4.61 -1.72 -10.46
N GLU A 117 5.84 -1.48 -10.95
CA GLU A 117 7.04 -2.13 -10.40
C GLU A 117 7.22 -1.76 -8.93
N LEU A 118 7.17 -0.48 -8.57
CA LEU A 118 7.39 -0.04 -7.19
C LEU A 118 6.32 -0.59 -6.23
N TYR A 119 5.07 -0.68 -6.69
CA TYR A 119 3.97 -1.23 -5.90
C TYR A 119 4.06 -2.75 -5.70
N SER A 120 4.81 -3.48 -6.54
CA SER A 120 5.01 -4.93 -6.35
C SER A 120 5.63 -5.27 -4.99
N LEU A 121 6.42 -4.34 -4.43
CA LEU A 121 7.12 -4.49 -3.16
C LEU A 121 6.22 -4.32 -1.92
N ILE A 122 5.01 -3.76 -2.07
CA ILE A 122 4.16 -3.46 -0.91
C ILE A 122 3.75 -4.74 -0.16
N GLN A 123 3.78 -4.72 1.17
CA GLN A 123 3.30 -5.80 2.05
C GLN A 123 2.16 -5.26 2.91
N PHE A 124 0.95 -5.80 2.74
CA PHE A 124 -0.26 -5.34 3.43
C PHE A 124 -0.43 -5.91 4.85
N SER A 125 0.60 -6.57 5.37
CA SER A 125 0.80 -6.81 6.81
C SER A 125 1.42 -5.60 7.53
N GLY A 126 1.90 -4.58 6.79
CA GLY A 126 2.36 -3.32 7.35
C GLY A 126 1.26 -2.56 8.10
N ARG A 127 1.66 -1.67 9.01
CA ARG A 127 0.73 -0.91 9.86
C ARG A 127 1.27 0.47 10.22
N VAL A 128 0.36 1.44 10.20
CA VAL A 128 0.62 2.81 10.64
C VAL A 128 -0.49 3.27 11.62
N LYS A 129 -0.18 4.20 12.53
CA LYS A 129 -1.17 4.85 13.40
C LYS A 129 -0.99 6.36 13.37
N GLY A 130 -1.76 7.03 12.51
CA GLY A 130 -1.59 8.47 12.29
C GLY A 130 -0.28 8.73 11.54
N ASP A 131 0.63 9.47 12.14
CA ASP A 131 1.99 9.70 11.63
C ASP A 131 3.02 8.71 12.17
N LYS A 132 2.65 7.83 13.11
CA LYS A 132 3.54 6.86 13.72
C LYS A 132 3.65 5.58 12.89
N ALA A 133 4.85 5.29 12.44
CA ALA A 133 5.23 4.06 11.76
C ALA A 133 5.28 2.91 12.79
N LEU A 134 4.52 1.83 12.56
CA LEU A 134 4.54 0.66 13.45
C LEU A 134 5.25 -0.50 12.77
N TYR A 135 4.73 -0.93 11.61
CA TYR A 135 5.33 -1.96 10.77
C TYR A 135 5.40 -1.44 9.33
N PRO A 136 6.57 -1.50 8.67
CA PRO A 136 6.67 -1.07 7.29
C PRO A 136 5.85 -1.98 6.38
N PHE A 137 5.27 -1.38 5.34
CA PHE A 137 4.58 -2.07 4.25
C PHE A 137 5.58 -2.63 3.23
N ILE A 138 6.73 -3.14 3.67
CA ILE A 138 7.78 -3.76 2.84
C ILE A 138 8.61 -4.72 3.70
N ASP A 139 9.12 -5.80 3.11
CA ASP A 139 9.91 -6.81 3.82
C ASP A 139 11.31 -6.30 4.20
N THR A 140 11.51 -5.98 5.48
CA THR A 140 12.77 -5.41 5.99
C THR A 140 13.90 -6.42 6.17
N ASN A 141 13.66 -7.72 5.97
CA ASN A 141 14.75 -8.69 5.87
C ASN A 141 15.58 -8.46 4.59
N TYR A 142 14.95 -7.91 3.55
CA TYR A 142 15.58 -7.66 2.26
C TYR A 142 15.79 -6.19 1.97
N PHE A 143 14.85 -5.32 2.35
CA PHE A 143 14.87 -3.91 1.97
C PHE A 143 15.08 -2.99 3.16
N ASN A 144 16.02 -2.05 3.00
CA ASN A 144 16.21 -1.01 4.00
C ASN A 144 15.26 0.15 3.70
N GLN A 145 14.30 0.35 4.61
CA GLN A 145 13.23 1.33 4.46
C GLN A 145 13.42 2.48 5.47
N PRO A 146 13.86 3.66 5.04
CA PRO A 146 13.89 4.85 5.87
C PRO A 146 12.47 5.37 6.16
N ILE A 147 12.37 6.13 7.25
CA ILE A 147 11.23 6.96 7.64
C ILE A 147 11.62 8.45 7.54
N GLY A 148 10.66 9.37 7.65
CA GLY A 148 10.96 10.80 7.68
C GLY A 148 11.74 11.23 8.93
N ASP A 149 12.57 12.27 8.81
CA ASP A 149 13.45 12.73 9.89
C ASP A 149 12.76 13.76 10.79
N THR A 150 12.23 13.27 11.92
CA THR A 150 11.51 14.08 12.93
C THR A 150 12.34 15.19 13.55
N ARG A 151 13.68 15.12 13.49
CA ARG A 151 14.56 16.20 13.97
C ARG A 151 14.54 17.42 13.05
N THR A 152 14.12 17.24 11.80
CA THR A 152 14.01 18.30 10.79
C THR A 152 12.58 18.81 10.61
N GLY A 153 11.64 18.30 11.42
CA GLY A 153 10.21 18.65 11.35
C GLY A 153 9.39 17.79 10.38
N GLU A 154 9.99 16.75 9.78
CA GLU A 154 9.26 15.73 9.03
C GLU A 154 8.48 14.80 9.99
N ARG A 155 7.41 14.20 9.49
CA ARG A 155 6.72 13.09 10.16
C ARG A 155 7.37 11.78 9.78
N GLU A 156 7.21 10.71 10.57
CA GLU A 156 7.78 9.39 10.21
C GLU A 156 7.24 8.89 8.86
N ILE A 157 5.98 9.22 8.54
CA ILE A 157 5.34 8.92 7.25
C ILE A 157 5.84 9.77 6.06
N ASP A 158 6.67 10.78 6.26
CA ASP A 158 7.24 11.61 5.18
C ASP A 158 8.43 10.89 4.50
N ALA A 159 8.16 9.69 3.98
CA ALA A 159 9.13 8.78 3.38
C ALA A 159 8.68 8.22 2.02
N GLN A 160 8.06 9.08 1.21
CA GLN A 160 7.57 8.71 -0.10
C GLN A 160 8.71 8.33 -1.04
N THR A 161 8.47 7.33 -1.88
CA THR A 161 9.38 6.86 -2.92
C THR A 161 8.77 7.14 -4.29
N TRP A 162 9.42 7.98 -5.10
CA TRP A 162 8.92 8.32 -6.43
C TRP A 162 9.17 7.22 -7.46
N SER A 163 8.20 7.05 -8.34
CA SER A 163 8.29 6.22 -9.54
C SER A 163 8.68 7.07 -10.77
N SER A 164 8.84 6.43 -11.92
CA SER A 164 8.96 7.10 -13.23
C SER A 164 7.60 7.41 -13.85
N THR A 165 6.49 7.10 -13.18
CA THR A 165 5.14 7.29 -13.70
C THR A 165 4.63 8.66 -13.29
N GLU A 166 4.70 9.61 -14.22
CA GLU A 166 4.09 10.92 -14.07
C GLU A 166 2.58 10.84 -14.28
N TYR A 167 1.81 11.61 -13.51
CA TYR A 167 0.39 11.76 -13.74
C TYR A 167 0.19 12.58 -15.02
N VAL A 168 -0.63 12.08 -15.93
CA VAL A 168 -0.87 12.73 -17.23
C VAL A 168 -1.67 14.03 -17.12
N ALA A 169 -2.33 14.27 -15.98
CA ALA A 169 -3.03 15.51 -15.67
C ALA A 169 -2.40 16.25 -14.47
N LYS A 170 -3.08 17.26 -13.97
CA LYS A 170 -2.60 18.06 -12.83
C LYS A 170 -3.36 17.67 -11.56
N THR A 171 -2.67 17.67 -10.42
CA THR A 171 -3.34 17.65 -9.11
C THR A 171 -3.36 19.03 -8.51
N MET A 172 -4.26 19.26 -7.55
CA MET A 172 -4.37 20.54 -6.83
C MET A 172 -4.43 21.74 -7.79
N LYS A 173 -5.10 21.50 -8.93
CA LYS A 173 -5.29 22.35 -10.12
C LYS A 173 -4.09 22.48 -11.06
N ASN A 174 -2.91 22.79 -10.54
CA ASN A 174 -1.80 23.25 -11.39
C ASN A 174 -0.50 22.47 -11.18
N ASP A 175 -0.46 21.50 -10.27
CA ASP A 175 0.78 20.84 -9.91
C ASP A 175 1.11 19.72 -10.90
N ASP A 176 2.32 19.79 -11.48
CA ASP A 176 2.94 18.65 -12.14
C ASP A 176 3.21 17.55 -11.12
N THR A 177 2.71 16.36 -11.40
CA THR A 177 2.57 15.33 -10.37
C THR A 177 3.20 14.02 -10.79
N VAL A 178 3.88 13.37 -9.84
CA VAL A 178 4.49 12.05 -10.00
C VAL A 178 3.86 11.09 -9.00
N PHE A 179 3.48 9.90 -9.46
CA PHE A 179 3.02 8.86 -8.55
C PHE A 179 4.19 8.31 -7.74
N GLY A 180 3.97 8.19 -6.44
CA GLY A 180 4.91 7.53 -5.53
C GLY A 180 4.22 6.50 -4.66
N VAL A 181 5.00 5.53 -4.18
CA VAL A 181 4.60 4.60 -3.13
C VAL A 181 5.17 5.09 -1.81
N ASN A 182 4.40 4.99 -0.73
CA ASN A 182 4.90 5.20 0.61
C ASN A 182 4.85 3.89 1.40
N PHE A 183 6.00 3.26 1.59
CA PHE A 183 6.12 1.99 2.32
C PHE A 183 5.99 2.16 3.85
N VAL A 184 5.81 3.38 4.35
CA VAL A 184 5.49 3.63 5.76
C VAL A 184 3.98 3.65 5.98
N ASP A 185 3.23 4.19 5.02
CA ASP A 185 1.77 4.42 5.16
C ASP A 185 0.91 3.58 4.20
N GLY A 186 1.51 2.73 3.35
CA GLY A 186 0.83 1.71 2.56
C GLY A 186 0.04 2.22 1.35
N ARG A 187 0.45 3.31 0.69
CA ARG A 187 -0.36 3.99 -0.34
C ARG A 187 0.38 4.33 -1.63
N ILE A 188 -0.39 4.48 -2.71
CA ILE A 188 -0.01 5.23 -3.92
C ILE A 188 -0.72 6.58 -3.90
N LYS A 189 0.03 7.67 -4.04
CA LYS A 189 -0.51 9.03 -4.24
C LYS A 189 0.27 9.75 -5.32
N GLY A 190 -0.37 10.72 -5.95
CA GLY A 190 0.30 11.75 -6.73
C GLY A 190 0.92 12.80 -5.81
N TYR A 191 2.18 13.14 -6.06
CA TYR A 191 2.90 14.18 -5.34
C TYR A 191 3.42 15.27 -6.31
N PRO A 192 3.30 16.56 -5.97
CA PRO A 192 3.85 17.64 -6.77
C PRO A 192 5.37 17.53 -6.95
N LYS A 193 5.87 17.73 -8.17
CA LYS A 193 7.31 17.82 -8.48
C LYS A 193 7.95 19.05 -7.83
N TYR A 194 7.18 20.11 -7.65
CA TYR A 194 7.64 21.39 -7.12
C TYR A 194 6.81 21.82 -5.92
N ASN A 195 7.42 22.54 -5.00
CA ASN A 195 6.70 23.20 -3.93
C ASN A 195 5.79 24.30 -4.52
N PRO A 196 4.48 24.30 -4.26
CA PRO A 196 3.56 25.24 -4.90
C PRO A 196 3.77 26.71 -4.47
N ARG A 197 4.50 26.96 -3.37
CA ARG A 197 4.79 28.30 -2.87
C ARG A 197 6.18 28.81 -3.29
N THR A 198 7.20 27.96 -3.22
CA THR A 198 8.59 28.36 -3.50
C THR A 198 9.04 28.02 -4.93
N HIS A 199 8.30 27.14 -5.62
CA HIS A 199 8.66 26.55 -6.92
C HIS A 199 9.96 25.74 -6.93
N GLU A 200 10.54 25.50 -5.75
CA GLU A 200 11.70 24.62 -5.61
C GLU A 200 11.29 23.16 -5.85
N SER A 201 12.19 22.35 -6.40
CA SER A 201 11.94 20.93 -6.60
C SER A 201 11.77 20.22 -5.26
N ASN A 202 10.66 19.50 -5.11
CA ASN A 202 10.47 18.60 -3.98
C ASN A 202 11.47 17.45 -4.05
N LYS A 203 11.88 16.95 -2.88
CA LYS A 203 12.81 15.83 -2.76
C LYS A 203 12.12 14.63 -2.12
N MET A 204 12.27 13.46 -2.73
CA MET A 204 11.69 12.19 -2.28
C MET A 204 12.72 11.07 -2.34
N TYR A 205 12.44 9.92 -1.73
CA TYR A 205 13.28 8.73 -1.88
C TYR A 205 13.13 8.13 -3.29
N PHE A 206 14.14 7.37 -3.70
CA PHE A 206 14.15 6.59 -4.93
C PHE A 206 14.76 5.21 -4.65
N ARG A 207 14.14 4.16 -5.20
CA ARG A 207 14.66 2.79 -5.20
C ARG A 207 14.84 2.33 -6.64
N PHE A 208 16.07 2.24 -7.11
CA PHE A 208 16.32 1.86 -8.50
C PHE A 208 16.09 0.36 -8.74
N VAL A 209 15.73 0.04 -9.98
CA VAL A 209 15.37 -1.31 -10.41
C VAL A 209 16.01 -1.64 -11.75
N ARG A 210 16.20 -2.93 -12.03
CA ARG A 210 16.60 -3.52 -13.32
C ARG A 210 15.86 -4.86 -13.54
N GLY A 211 16.11 -5.55 -14.65
CA GLY A 211 15.49 -6.85 -14.94
C GLY A 211 14.22 -6.73 -15.78
N ASN A 212 13.19 -7.53 -15.49
CA ASN A 212 11.98 -7.67 -16.29
C ASN A 212 11.37 -6.32 -16.74
N THR A 213 11.52 -5.98 -18.03
CA THR A 213 11.00 -4.74 -18.61
C THR A 213 9.54 -4.83 -19.03
N ASP A 214 8.94 -6.02 -18.98
CA ASP A 214 7.54 -6.26 -19.35
C ASP A 214 6.61 -6.30 -18.14
N TYR A 215 7.15 -6.22 -16.92
CA TYR A 215 6.37 -6.14 -15.70
C TYR A 215 5.38 -4.96 -15.75
N GLY A 216 4.08 -5.27 -15.65
CA GLY A 216 3.00 -4.29 -15.67
C GLY A 216 2.51 -3.88 -17.06
N LYS A 217 3.01 -4.50 -18.14
CA LYS A 217 2.46 -4.35 -19.50
C LYS A 217 1.41 -5.43 -19.75
N ASN A 218 0.15 -5.03 -19.74
CA ASN A 218 -0.97 -5.94 -19.97
C ASN A 218 -1.12 -6.30 -21.45
N TYR A 219 -1.69 -7.47 -21.74
CA TYR A 219 -2.15 -7.86 -23.07
C TYR A 219 -3.58 -8.41 -23.00
N PHE A 220 -4.54 -7.50 -23.14
CA PHE A 220 -5.97 -7.79 -22.99
C PHE A 220 -6.59 -8.34 -24.27
N VAL A 221 -7.42 -9.38 -24.10
CA VAL A 221 -8.24 -10.00 -25.15
C VAL A 221 -9.69 -10.07 -24.67
N ASP A 222 -10.62 -9.53 -25.46
CA ASP A 222 -12.05 -9.67 -25.23
C ASP A 222 -12.51 -11.08 -25.62
N ASN A 223 -13.11 -11.82 -24.68
CA ASN A 223 -13.60 -13.18 -24.90
C ASN A 223 -15.01 -13.20 -25.52
N SER A 224 -15.62 -12.04 -25.80
CA SER A 224 -16.95 -11.87 -26.38
C SER A 224 -18.08 -12.52 -25.55
N ASN A 225 -17.87 -12.66 -24.24
CA ASN A 225 -18.82 -13.28 -23.30
C ASN A 225 -18.95 -12.47 -21.99
N GLY A 226 -18.59 -11.18 -22.02
CA GLY A 226 -18.57 -10.30 -20.85
C GLY A 226 -17.31 -10.42 -19.98
N THR A 227 -16.27 -11.09 -20.48
CA THR A 227 -14.98 -11.23 -19.80
C THR A 227 -13.80 -10.80 -20.69
N ILE A 228 -12.72 -10.36 -20.06
CA ILE A 228 -11.46 -9.99 -20.71
C ILE A 228 -10.35 -10.83 -20.10
N THR A 229 -9.55 -11.49 -20.93
CA THR A 229 -8.33 -12.18 -20.48
C THR A 229 -7.13 -11.24 -20.62
N ASP A 230 -6.32 -11.14 -19.57
CA ASP A 230 -4.98 -10.57 -19.65
C ASP A 230 -3.95 -11.69 -19.81
N ILE A 231 -3.48 -11.90 -21.04
CA ILE A 231 -2.48 -12.93 -21.36
C ILE A 231 -1.15 -12.64 -20.64
N ALA A 232 -0.90 -11.37 -20.29
CA ALA A 232 0.33 -10.98 -19.63
C ALA A 232 0.45 -11.51 -18.19
N THR A 233 -0.67 -11.85 -17.55
CA THR A 233 -0.76 -12.25 -16.13
C THR A 233 -1.51 -13.56 -15.91
N ASP A 234 -2.11 -14.13 -16.96
CA ASP A 234 -3.07 -15.25 -16.92
C ASP A 234 -4.34 -14.98 -16.08
N LEU A 235 -4.68 -13.70 -15.86
CA LEU A 235 -5.90 -13.32 -15.16
C LEU A 235 -7.04 -13.08 -16.14
N MET A 236 -8.24 -13.47 -15.74
CA MET A 236 -9.48 -13.13 -16.45
C MET A 236 -10.33 -12.21 -15.60
N TRP A 237 -10.86 -11.18 -16.22
CA TRP A 237 -11.54 -10.06 -15.60
C TRP A 237 -12.98 -9.96 -16.10
N GLN A 238 -13.88 -9.55 -15.21
CA GLN A 238 -15.18 -9.04 -15.60
C GLN A 238 -14.99 -7.82 -16.53
N GLN A 239 -15.73 -7.74 -17.65
CA GLN A 239 -15.61 -6.65 -18.63
C GLN A 239 -16.40 -5.38 -18.23
N THR A 240 -17.65 -5.53 -17.81
CA THR A 240 -18.51 -4.43 -17.34
C THR A 240 -18.52 -4.40 -15.83
N ASP A 241 -18.28 -3.25 -15.21
CA ASP A 241 -18.31 -3.15 -13.75
C ASP A 241 -19.68 -3.44 -13.12
N SER A 242 -19.74 -3.38 -11.80
CA SER A 242 -20.93 -3.65 -11.01
C SER A 242 -22.08 -2.66 -11.16
N ALA A 243 -21.95 -1.62 -12.00
CA ALA A 243 -22.93 -0.53 -12.22
C ALA A 243 -23.30 0.34 -11.01
N GLU A 244 -23.09 -0.14 -9.79
CA GLU A 244 -23.29 0.59 -8.54
C GLU A 244 -22.21 0.25 -7.50
N GLY A 245 -22.15 1.06 -6.44
CA GLY A 245 -21.20 0.87 -5.34
C GLY A 245 -21.74 -0.05 -4.24
N TYR A 246 -20.88 -0.91 -3.72
CA TYR A 246 -21.18 -1.88 -2.66
C TYR A 246 -20.41 -1.55 -1.37
N THR A 247 -20.96 -1.94 -0.22
CA THR A 247 -20.12 -2.04 1.00
C THR A 247 -19.03 -3.09 0.78
N TRP A 248 -17.97 -3.08 1.58
CA TRP A 248 -16.89 -4.04 1.37
C TRP A 248 -17.35 -5.50 1.55
N GLN A 249 -18.17 -5.78 2.56
CA GLN A 249 -18.75 -7.12 2.77
C GLN A 249 -19.63 -7.55 1.58
N ASP A 250 -20.47 -6.65 1.06
CA ASP A 250 -21.33 -6.97 -0.07
C ASP A 250 -20.53 -7.15 -1.37
N ALA A 251 -19.41 -6.42 -1.53
CA ALA A 251 -18.51 -6.57 -2.67
C ALA A 251 -17.85 -7.95 -2.71
N LEU A 252 -17.40 -8.45 -1.55
CA LEU A 252 -16.87 -9.82 -1.41
C LEU A 252 -17.94 -10.84 -1.81
N LYS A 253 -19.16 -10.69 -1.27
CA LYS A 253 -20.29 -11.56 -1.57
C LYS A 253 -20.69 -11.53 -3.04
N TYR A 254 -20.74 -10.34 -3.66
CA TYR A 254 -21.05 -10.14 -5.07
C TYR A 254 -20.10 -10.98 -5.94
N ALA A 255 -18.80 -10.94 -5.65
CA ALA A 255 -17.82 -11.72 -6.40
C ALA A 255 -18.02 -13.23 -6.27
N GLN A 256 -18.20 -13.73 -5.04
CA GLN A 256 -18.35 -15.17 -4.78
C GLN A 256 -19.63 -15.78 -5.38
N GLN A 257 -20.66 -14.96 -5.63
CA GLN A 257 -21.96 -15.41 -6.14
C GLN A 257 -22.06 -15.34 -7.68
N SER A 258 -21.04 -14.80 -8.35
CA SER A 258 -21.08 -14.60 -9.80
C SER A 258 -20.93 -15.92 -10.56
N THR A 259 -21.69 -16.03 -11.64
CA THR A 259 -21.59 -17.12 -12.65
C THR A 259 -21.21 -16.57 -14.04
N LEU A 260 -20.66 -15.35 -14.09
CA LEU A 260 -20.35 -14.62 -15.32
C LEU A 260 -19.47 -15.46 -16.26
N GLY A 261 -19.82 -15.50 -17.55
CA GLY A 261 -19.09 -16.26 -18.56
C GLY A 261 -19.13 -17.79 -18.36
N GLY A 262 -20.01 -18.30 -17.47
CA GLY A 262 -20.09 -19.72 -17.12
C GLY A 262 -19.10 -20.17 -16.03
N TYR A 263 -18.43 -19.24 -15.36
CA TYR A 263 -17.43 -19.52 -14.32
C TYR A 263 -17.94 -19.17 -12.92
N ASN A 264 -17.56 -19.95 -11.91
CA ASN A 264 -18.04 -19.85 -10.53
C ASN A 264 -16.92 -19.66 -9.48
N ASP A 265 -15.71 -19.34 -9.94
CA ASP A 265 -14.50 -19.11 -9.16
C ASP A 265 -14.09 -17.62 -9.18
N TRP A 266 -15.06 -16.73 -9.41
CA TRP A 266 -14.86 -15.28 -9.35
C TRP A 266 -14.55 -14.83 -7.92
N ARG A 267 -13.63 -13.88 -7.81
CA ARG A 267 -13.26 -13.24 -6.54
C ARG A 267 -13.06 -11.75 -6.71
N LEU A 268 -13.11 -11.03 -5.60
CA LEU A 268 -12.69 -9.65 -5.55
C LEU A 268 -11.15 -9.64 -5.63
N PRO A 269 -10.53 -8.88 -6.56
CA PRO A 269 -9.08 -8.83 -6.72
C PRO A 269 -8.42 -8.29 -5.45
N ASN A 270 -7.23 -8.78 -5.12
CA ASN A 270 -6.43 -8.12 -4.09
C ASN A 270 -5.91 -6.77 -4.61
N ALA A 271 -5.32 -5.96 -3.73
CA ALA A 271 -4.87 -4.61 -4.07
C ALA A 271 -3.88 -4.57 -5.25
N LYS A 272 -2.98 -5.55 -5.36
CA LYS A 272 -1.96 -5.61 -6.42
C LYS A 272 -2.53 -6.06 -7.75
N GLU A 273 -3.45 -7.01 -7.74
CA GLU A 273 -4.18 -7.42 -8.95
C GLU A 273 -5.03 -6.27 -9.49
N LEU A 274 -5.78 -5.58 -8.63
CA LEU A 274 -6.60 -4.44 -9.06
C LEU A 274 -5.74 -3.30 -9.62
N GLN A 275 -4.56 -3.06 -9.03
CA GLN A 275 -3.62 -2.06 -9.53
C GLN A 275 -3.01 -2.46 -10.88
N SER A 276 -2.88 -3.76 -11.16
CA SER A 276 -2.27 -4.25 -12.41
C SER A 276 -3.02 -3.86 -13.68
N ILE A 277 -4.33 -3.58 -13.58
CA ILE A 277 -5.17 -3.16 -14.71
C ILE A 277 -5.32 -1.64 -14.83
N VAL A 278 -4.70 -0.86 -13.94
CA VAL A 278 -4.67 0.60 -14.06
C VAL A 278 -3.81 1.00 -15.26
N ASP A 279 -4.36 1.88 -16.10
CA ASP A 279 -3.64 2.52 -17.20
C ASP A 279 -3.29 3.96 -16.81
N TYR A 280 -2.06 4.14 -16.35
CA TYR A 280 -1.53 5.43 -15.90
C TYR A 280 -1.30 6.44 -17.03
N THR A 281 -1.49 6.05 -18.30
CA THR A 281 -1.44 6.98 -19.44
C THR A 281 -2.78 7.67 -19.71
N ARG A 282 -3.80 7.37 -18.90
CA ARG A 282 -5.18 7.82 -19.07
C ARG A 282 -5.70 8.49 -17.82
N SER A 283 -6.55 9.49 -18.00
CA SER A 283 -7.26 10.14 -16.90
C SER A 283 -8.56 10.78 -17.39
N PRO A 284 -9.49 11.13 -16.48
CA PRO A 284 -10.70 11.84 -16.84
C PRO A 284 -10.42 13.13 -17.61
N GLU A 285 -9.33 13.84 -17.27
CA GLU A 285 -9.00 15.14 -17.86
C GLU A 285 -8.29 15.04 -19.21
N THR A 286 -7.47 14.02 -19.45
CA THR A 286 -6.65 13.92 -20.67
C THR A 286 -7.24 13.02 -21.73
N SER A 287 -7.89 11.93 -21.33
CA SER A 287 -8.43 10.93 -22.24
C SER A 287 -9.95 10.84 -22.21
N ASN A 288 -10.63 11.68 -21.41
CA ASN A 288 -12.07 11.64 -21.18
C ASN A 288 -12.57 10.21 -20.89
N SER A 289 -11.77 9.48 -20.09
CA SER A 289 -12.02 8.09 -19.72
C SER A 289 -11.49 7.82 -18.31
N ALA A 290 -11.92 6.71 -17.72
CA ALA A 290 -11.24 6.13 -16.58
C ALA A 290 -9.78 5.76 -16.92
N ALA A 291 -8.94 5.64 -15.89
CA ALA A 291 -7.55 5.19 -15.96
C ALA A 291 -7.45 3.66 -16.15
N ILE A 292 -8.00 3.16 -17.25
CA ILE A 292 -8.03 1.73 -17.62
C ILE A 292 -8.14 1.58 -19.15
N ALA A 293 -7.71 0.42 -19.66
CA ALA A 293 -7.79 0.12 -21.09
C ALA A 293 -9.25 0.20 -21.62
N PRO A 294 -9.47 0.74 -22.83
CA PRO A 294 -10.82 0.93 -23.39
C PRO A 294 -11.66 -0.33 -23.60
N LEU A 295 -11.07 -1.53 -23.53
CA LEU A 295 -11.82 -2.79 -23.59
C LEU A 295 -12.75 -2.95 -22.37
N PHE A 296 -12.38 -2.37 -21.23
CA PHE A 296 -13.19 -2.40 -20.02
C PHE A 296 -14.31 -1.36 -20.08
N GLN A 297 -15.54 -1.80 -19.79
CA GLN A 297 -16.68 -0.92 -19.69
C GLN A 297 -16.80 -0.41 -18.26
N ILE A 298 -16.83 0.92 -18.13
CA ILE A 298 -16.79 1.64 -16.85
C ILE A 298 -18.03 2.52 -16.74
N SER A 299 -18.72 2.41 -15.60
CA SER A 299 -19.82 3.28 -15.24
C SER A 299 -19.34 4.71 -15.03
N SER A 300 -20.12 5.68 -15.49
CA SER A 300 -19.86 7.09 -15.19
C SER A 300 -20.64 7.52 -13.96
N ILE A 301 -20.00 8.29 -13.09
CA ILE A 301 -20.62 8.85 -11.89
C ILE A 301 -20.66 10.37 -11.96
N LYS A 302 -21.48 10.97 -11.10
CA LYS A 302 -21.35 12.38 -10.73
C LYS A 302 -20.57 12.44 -9.42
N ASN A 303 -19.38 13.02 -9.44
CA ASN A 303 -18.52 13.07 -8.26
C ASN A 303 -18.96 14.16 -7.25
N GLU A 304 -18.21 14.28 -6.16
CA GLU A 304 -18.46 15.20 -5.05
C GLU A 304 -18.29 16.69 -5.45
N ALA A 305 -17.67 16.98 -6.59
CA ALA A 305 -17.64 18.32 -7.20
C ALA A 305 -18.84 18.58 -8.13
N GLY A 306 -19.71 17.58 -8.34
CA GLY A 306 -20.81 17.63 -9.29
C GLY A 306 -20.41 17.41 -10.74
N GLU A 307 -19.18 16.95 -11.00
CA GLU A 307 -18.62 16.72 -12.32
C GLU A 307 -18.83 15.27 -12.77
N LYS A 308 -18.83 15.05 -14.10
CA LYS A 308 -18.76 13.70 -14.66
C LYS A 308 -17.40 13.09 -14.33
N ASP A 309 -17.39 11.90 -13.75
CA ASP A 309 -16.18 11.19 -13.35
C ASP A 309 -16.39 9.67 -13.42
N TYR A 310 -15.42 8.92 -12.87
CA TYR A 310 -15.40 7.47 -12.82
C TYR A 310 -15.19 6.96 -11.38
N PRO A 311 -15.72 5.78 -11.04
CA PRO A 311 -15.75 5.30 -9.67
C PRO A 311 -14.37 4.85 -9.16
N TYR A 312 -14.33 4.61 -7.85
CA TYR A 312 -13.27 3.84 -7.22
C TYR A 312 -13.71 2.39 -7.09
N TYR A 313 -12.75 1.47 -7.05
CA TYR A 313 -13.03 0.04 -6.99
C TYR A 313 -12.44 -0.57 -5.73
N TRP A 314 -13.24 -1.39 -5.05
CA TRP A 314 -12.76 -2.18 -3.93
C TRP A 314 -11.77 -3.24 -4.37
N SER A 315 -10.75 -3.45 -3.54
CA SER A 315 -10.01 -4.70 -3.50
C SER A 315 -10.45 -5.54 -2.30
N SER A 316 -10.02 -6.81 -2.26
CA SER A 316 -10.20 -7.73 -1.14
C SER A 316 -9.22 -7.50 0.02
N THR A 317 -8.32 -6.53 -0.09
CA THR A 317 -7.24 -6.27 0.87
C THR A 317 -7.64 -5.25 1.95
N THR A 318 -7.40 -5.58 3.21
CA THR A 318 -7.53 -4.64 4.34
C THR A 318 -6.29 -3.75 4.43
N HIS A 319 -6.46 -2.46 4.73
CA HIS A 319 -5.36 -1.53 4.96
C HIS A 319 -5.27 -1.16 6.45
N LEU A 320 -4.18 -1.58 7.11
CA LEU A 320 -4.00 -1.38 8.54
C LEU A 320 -3.51 0.03 8.89
N ASP A 321 -4.46 0.94 9.08
CA ASP A 321 -4.21 2.34 9.43
C ASP A 321 -5.10 2.83 10.57
N GLY A 322 -4.55 3.72 11.39
CA GLY A 322 -5.31 4.54 12.30
C GLY A 322 -5.60 3.88 13.66
N PRO A 323 -6.54 4.45 14.42
CA PRO A 323 -6.87 3.95 15.76
C PRO A 323 -7.60 2.60 15.72
N VAL A 324 -8.35 2.32 14.65
CA VAL A 324 -9.02 1.04 14.37
C VAL A 324 -8.40 0.46 13.10
N PRO A 325 -7.31 -0.32 13.20
CA PRO A 325 -6.50 -0.70 12.04
C PRO A 325 -7.29 -1.46 10.96
N ALA A 326 -8.21 -2.32 11.37
CA ALA A 326 -8.96 -3.18 10.45
C ALA A 326 -10.14 -2.46 9.77
N GLU A 327 -10.41 -1.19 10.11
CA GLU A 327 -11.54 -0.41 9.59
C GLU A 327 -11.48 -0.22 8.08
N GLY A 328 -10.27 0.00 7.53
CA GLY A 328 -10.07 0.36 6.13
C GLY A 328 -9.91 -0.84 5.20
N ALA A 329 -10.58 -0.82 4.06
CA ALA A 329 -10.24 -1.67 2.91
C ALA A 329 -9.58 -0.84 1.80
N VAL A 330 -8.70 -1.46 1.02
CA VAL A 330 -8.00 -0.80 -0.07
C VAL A 330 -8.94 -0.58 -1.26
N TYR A 331 -8.90 0.62 -1.84
CA TYR A 331 -9.49 0.93 -3.14
C TYR A 331 -8.46 1.49 -4.11
N LEU A 332 -8.72 1.33 -5.41
CA LEU A 332 -8.03 2.02 -6.49
C LEU A 332 -8.98 3.04 -7.14
N ALA A 333 -8.48 4.27 -7.35
CA ALA A 333 -9.24 5.34 -8.00
C ALA A 333 -9.04 5.28 -9.52
N PHE A 334 -10.08 4.92 -10.28
CA PHE A 334 -10.03 4.93 -11.74
C PHE A 334 -10.49 6.27 -12.33
N GLY A 335 -11.23 7.07 -11.55
CA GLY A 335 -11.48 8.50 -11.77
C GLY A 335 -10.55 9.39 -10.95
N LYS A 336 -10.88 10.69 -10.84
CA LYS A 336 -10.08 11.65 -10.06
C LYS A 336 -10.04 11.23 -8.58
N ALA A 337 -8.87 11.32 -7.94
CA ALA A 337 -8.73 11.00 -6.52
C ALA A 337 -8.96 12.27 -5.69
N LEU A 338 -10.21 12.48 -5.29
CA LEU A 338 -10.71 13.76 -4.80
C LEU A 338 -10.38 14.05 -3.33
N GLY A 339 -10.28 15.35 -3.04
CA GLY A 339 -10.18 15.91 -1.69
C GLY A 339 -10.71 17.34 -1.65
N GLU A 340 -11.04 17.81 -0.44
CA GLU A 340 -11.49 19.17 -0.19
C GLU A 340 -10.36 20.05 0.33
N MET A 341 -9.88 20.96 -0.52
CA MET A 341 -8.86 21.93 -0.15
C MET A 341 -9.42 23.35 -0.24
N ARG A 342 -9.35 24.08 0.88
CA ARG A 342 -9.82 25.47 0.98
C ARG A 342 -11.29 25.64 0.52
N GLY A 343 -12.16 24.71 0.94
CA GLY A 343 -13.59 24.70 0.61
C GLY A 343 -13.90 24.38 -0.85
N LYS A 344 -12.97 23.74 -1.56
CA LYS A 344 -13.17 23.31 -2.96
C LYS A 344 -12.77 21.85 -3.13
N THR A 345 -13.67 21.06 -3.70
CA THR A 345 -13.38 19.71 -4.16
C THR A 345 -12.49 19.77 -5.40
N MET A 346 -11.41 19.00 -5.41
CA MET A 346 -10.49 18.89 -6.55
C MET A 346 -9.75 17.55 -6.54
N ASP A 347 -9.12 17.19 -7.65
CA ASP A 347 -8.21 16.05 -7.72
C ASP A 347 -6.94 16.35 -6.92
N VAL A 348 -6.69 15.61 -5.84
CA VAL A 348 -5.55 15.83 -4.93
C VAL A 348 -4.48 14.77 -5.06
N HIS A 349 -4.79 13.59 -5.62
CA HIS A 349 -3.82 12.50 -5.79
C HIS A 349 -3.73 11.94 -7.22
N GLY A 350 -4.70 12.18 -8.09
CA GLY A 350 -4.70 11.70 -9.48
C GLY A 350 -5.36 10.33 -9.67
N ALA A 351 -5.95 10.13 -10.85
CA ALA A 351 -6.48 8.84 -11.29
C ALA A 351 -5.37 7.80 -11.40
N GLY A 352 -5.55 6.64 -10.77
CA GLY A 352 -4.56 5.59 -10.55
C GLY A 352 -3.99 5.55 -9.12
N SER A 353 -4.43 6.47 -8.25
CA SER A 353 -4.09 6.43 -6.82
C SER A 353 -4.71 5.24 -6.10
N GLN A 354 -4.01 4.76 -5.07
CA GLN A 354 -4.48 3.71 -4.17
C GLN A 354 -4.55 4.25 -2.75
N ARG A 355 -5.71 4.12 -2.12
CA ARG A 355 -5.89 4.48 -0.71
C ARG A 355 -6.78 3.45 -0.03
N SER A 356 -7.38 3.84 1.09
CA SER A 356 -8.39 3.03 1.76
C SER A 356 -9.56 3.89 2.19
N ASP A 357 -10.70 3.22 2.28
CA ASP A 357 -11.97 3.74 2.77
C ASP A 357 -12.47 2.78 3.86
N PRO A 358 -13.23 3.27 4.85
CA PRO A 358 -13.82 2.42 5.88
C PRO A 358 -14.83 1.46 5.24
N LYS A 359 -14.87 0.23 5.75
CA LYS A 359 -15.72 -0.85 5.23
C LYS A 359 -17.22 -0.59 5.45
N THR A 360 -17.56 0.29 6.40
CA THR A 360 -18.93 0.71 6.75
C THR A 360 -18.93 2.18 7.19
N GLY A 361 -20.11 2.70 7.53
CA GLY A 361 -20.30 4.03 8.08
C GLY A 361 -20.90 4.97 7.06
N GLU A 362 -20.59 6.26 7.18
CA GLU A 362 -21.09 7.31 6.30
C GLU A 362 -19.94 8.00 5.53
N PRO A 363 -20.18 8.47 4.30
CA PRO A 363 -19.22 9.28 3.56
C PRO A 363 -18.76 10.52 4.34
N THR A 364 -17.50 10.87 4.21
CA THR A 364 -16.90 12.04 4.92
C THR A 364 -15.64 12.51 4.19
N SER A 365 -14.82 13.34 4.83
CA SER A 365 -13.49 13.74 4.35
C SER A 365 -12.46 13.68 5.49
N ARG A 366 -11.18 13.41 5.16
CA ARG A 366 -10.11 13.35 6.17
C ARG A 366 -8.76 13.86 5.71
N GLY A 367 -7.97 14.30 6.67
CA GLY A 367 -6.56 14.63 6.48
C GLY A 367 -6.31 16.02 5.87
N PRO A 368 -5.04 16.39 5.64
CA PRO A 368 -4.67 17.76 5.27
C PRO A 368 -5.21 18.23 3.91
N GLN A 369 -5.40 17.29 2.98
CA GLN A 369 -5.96 17.55 1.65
C GLN A 369 -7.48 17.33 1.59
N GLY A 370 -8.10 17.02 2.73
CA GLY A 370 -9.54 16.77 2.85
C GLY A 370 -9.99 15.58 2.00
N ASP A 371 -9.18 14.52 1.95
CA ASP A 371 -9.41 13.39 1.06
C ASP A 371 -10.83 12.84 1.24
N ILE A 372 -11.56 12.72 0.14
CA ILE A 372 -12.93 12.20 0.17
C ILE A 372 -12.90 10.73 0.57
N ILE A 373 -13.74 10.41 1.54
CA ILE A 373 -14.00 9.06 2.01
C ILE A 373 -15.36 8.62 1.48
N ARG A 374 -15.36 7.51 0.76
CA ARG A 374 -16.58 6.79 0.40
C ARG A 374 -16.72 5.57 1.31
N VAL A 375 -17.93 5.03 1.42
CA VAL A 375 -18.21 3.77 2.14
C VAL A 375 -18.71 2.68 1.21
N LYS A 376 -19.06 3.08 -0.02
CA LYS A 376 -19.45 2.21 -1.11
C LYS A 376 -18.56 2.50 -2.31
N ASN A 377 -17.88 1.48 -2.79
CA ASN A 377 -17.05 1.53 -3.99
C ASN A 377 -17.48 0.40 -4.95
N TYR A 378 -17.14 0.55 -6.23
CA TYR A 378 -17.57 -0.35 -7.28
C TYR A 378 -16.76 -1.66 -7.24
N VAL A 379 -17.24 -2.66 -7.96
CA VAL A 379 -16.62 -3.98 -8.03
C VAL A 379 -16.26 -4.32 -9.47
N ARG A 380 -15.07 -4.90 -9.62
CA ARG A 380 -14.63 -5.59 -10.84
C ARG A 380 -14.00 -6.91 -10.41
N MET A 381 -14.62 -8.01 -10.80
CA MET A 381 -14.18 -9.34 -10.39
C MET A 381 -13.00 -9.84 -11.23
N VAL A 382 -12.21 -10.72 -10.62
CA VAL A 382 -11.10 -11.43 -11.25
C VAL A 382 -11.19 -12.93 -10.99
N ARG A 383 -10.57 -13.74 -11.85
CA ARG A 383 -10.33 -15.17 -11.67
C ARG A 383 -9.03 -15.60 -12.37
N GLY A 384 -8.60 -16.84 -12.13
CA GLY A 384 -7.35 -17.38 -12.69
C GLY A 384 -6.11 -17.08 -11.82
N GLY A 385 -4.91 -17.24 -12.40
CA GLY A 385 -3.63 -16.93 -11.74
C GLY A 385 -3.17 -17.94 -10.68
N GLU A 386 -3.45 -19.23 -10.85
CA GLU A 386 -3.01 -20.33 -9.94
C GLU A 386 -3.25 -20.05 -8.44
N VAL A 387 -4.49 -19.69 -8.09
CA VAL A 387 -4.87 -19.33 -6.73
C VAL A 387 -5.01 -20.58 -5.84
N ASN A 388 -4.32 -20.58 -4.70
CA ASN A 388 -4.56 -21.53 -3.61
C ASN A 388 -5.57 -20.96 -2.62
N ILE A 389 -6.57 -21.75 -2.24
CA ILE A 389 -7.54 -21.37 -1.20
C ILE A 389 -6.99 -21.77 0.16
N THR A 390 -6.95 -20.82 1.09
CA THR A 390 -6.48 -21.06 2.45
C THR A 390 -7.50 -21.89 3.23
N THR A 391 -7.07 -22.99 3.86
CA THR A 391 -7.94 -23.90 4.64
C THR A 391 -7.83 -23.72 6.16
N GLY A 392 -6.96 -22.82 6.64
CA GLY A 392 -6.75 -22.57 8.06
C GLY A 392 -5.95 -21.31 8.34
N ALA A 393 -5.89 -20.90 9.61
CA ALA A 393 -5.14 -19.70 10.00
C ALA A 393 -3.66 -19.82 9.62
N LEU A 394 -3.14 -18.82 8.91
CA LEU A 394 -1.73 -18.73 8.55
C LEU A 394 -1.05 -17.69 9.43
N LYS A 395 0.23 -17.94 9.73
CA LYS A 395 1.05 -16.98 10.47
C LYS A 395 1.41 -15.82 9.55
N GLU A 396 0.96 -14.63 9.90
CA GLU A 396 1.44 -13.39 9.30
C GLU A 396 2.73 -12.96 10.02
N ILE A 397 3.78 -12.64 9.25
CA ILE A 397 5.02 -12.10 9.80
C ILE A 397 5.04 -10.61 9.45
N ASN A 398 5.06 -9.77 10.48
CA ASN A 398 5.22 -8.34 10.31
C ASN A 398 6.69 -8.03 10.17
N ALA A 399 7.02 -7.23 9.16
CA ALA A 399 8.33 -6.61 9.08
C ALA A 399 8.54 -5.65 10.27
N GLU A 400 9.77 -5.52 10.71
CA GLU A 400 10.15 -4.63 11.81
C GLU A 400 11.11 -3.57 11.28
N TYR A 401 10.98 -2.33 11.76
CA TYR A 401 12.03 -1.33 11.53
C TYR A 401 13.30 -1.75 12.29
N ALA A 402 14.46 -1.57 11.66
CA ALA A 402 15.73 -1.80 12.36
C ALA A 402 15.79 -0.91 13.61
N THR A 403 15.92 -1.51 14.79
CA THR A 403 16.17 -0.75 16.02
C THR A 403 17.53 -0.10 15.92
N THR A 404 17.58 1.23 15.96
CA THR A 404 18.82 1.98 16.05
C THR A 404 19.46 1.78 17.43
N THR A 405 20.03 0.60 17.68
CA THR A 405 21.16 0.42 18.59
C THR A 405 22.44 0.27 17.77
N ALA A 406 22.64 1.18 16.83
CA ALA A 406 23.97 1.44 16.29
C ALA A 406 24.69 2.36 17.30
N SER A 407 25.43 1.73 18.20
CA SER A 407 26.45 2.39 18.99
C SER A 407 27.33 3.23 18.05
N ILE A 408 27.45 4.51 18.39
CA ILE A 408 28.52 5.36 17.90
C ILE A 408 29.82 4.70 18.37
N GLN A 409 30.49 3.95 17.49
CA GLN A 409 31.87 3.55 17.70
C GLN A 409 32.74 4.79 17.50
N SER A 410 33.02 5.50 18.59
CA SER A 410 34.22 6.30 18.72
C SER A 410 35.35 5.39 19.21
N ASN A 411 36.45 5.36 18.47
CA ASN A 411 37.72 4.74 18.81
C ASN A 411 38.18 5.05 20.26
N GLY A 412 38.73 4.05 20.96
CA GLY A 412 39.51 4.29 22.17
C GLY A 412 39.78 3.07 23.06
N ASN A 413 40.90 2.39 22.78
CA ASN A 413 41.82 1.67 23.69
C ASN A 413 41.36 0.56 24.65
N GLU A 414 42.15 -0.51 24.59
CA GLU A 414 42.22 -1.71 25.41
C GLU A 414 42.25 -1.47 26.94
N ARG A 415 41.62 -2.39 27.68
CA ARG A 415 42.29 -3.20 28.72
C ARG A 415 41.43 -4.39 29.18
N GLN A 416 42.09 -5.52 29.35
CA GLN A 416 41.62 -6.82 29.81
C GLN A 416 41.07 -6.82 31.25
N SER A 417 40.05 -7.63 31.53
CA SER A 417 40.09 -8.62 32.63
C SER A 417 38.91 -9.61 32.64
N SER A 418 39.28 -10.90 32.62
CA SER A 418 38.78 -12.10 33.31
C SER A 418 37.27 -12.41 33.51
N ALA A 419 36.98 -13.68 33.21
CA ALA A 419 35.76 -14.48 33.31
C ALA A 419 35.09 -14.62 34.71
N SER A 420 33.79 -14.91 34.73
CA SER A 420 33.24 -16.15 35.36
C SER A 420 31.71 -16.32 35.19
N ASN A 421 31.34 -17.55 34.78
CA ASN A 421 30.18 -18.40 35.10
C ASN A 421 28.71 -17.90 35.08
N HIS A 422 27.93 -18.56 34.21
CA HIS A 422 26.46 -18.81 34.23
C HIS A 422 25.95 -19.45 35.55
N PRO A 423 24.65 -19.34 35.94
CA PRO A 423 23.52 -19.95 35.19
C PRO A 423 22.15 -19.21 35.23
N GLN A 424 21.21 -19.86 34.53
CA GLN A 424 19.84 -19.54 34.06
C GLN A 424 18.86 -18.72 34.93
N LEU A 425 17.93 -18.10 34.17
CA LEU A 425 16.69 -17.37 34.49
C LEU A 425 15.81 -17.96 35.62
N PRO A 426 15.02 -17.08 36.27
CA PRO A 426 13.61 -17.01 35.89
C PRO A 426 13.07 -15.58 35.64
N THR A 427 11.98 -15.60 34.89
CA THR A 427 11.07 -14.54 34.41
C THR A 427 10.52 -13.55 35.45
N THR A 428 10.03 -12.43 34.91
CA THR A 428 9.16 -11.35 35.46
C THR A 428 9.78 -10.23 36.30
N LEU A 429 9.61 -8.99 35.80
CA LEU A 429 9.60 -7.64 36.40
C LEU A 429 10.23 -6.68 35.37
N GLY A 430 9.50 -5.77 34.74
CA GLY A 430 8.84 -4.62 35.38
C GLY A 430 9.64 -3.38 34.97
N ILE A 431 9.32 -2.78 33.82
CA ILE A 431 9.92 -1.50 33.42
C ILE A 431 9.38 -0.44 34.37
N ALA A 432 10.23 0.06 35.26
CA ALA A 432 9.90 1.17 36.15
C ALA A 432 9.59 2.43 35.31
N ASN A 433 8.31 2.68 35.07
CA ASN A 433 7.81 3.90 34.45
C ASN A 433 8.02 5.07 35.43
N ASN A 434 8.85 6.03 35.05
CA ASN A 434 9.31 7.11 35.92
C ASN A 434 8.28 8.25 36.08
N SER A 435 7.01 7.91 36.35
CA SER A 435 5.95 8.89 36.61
C SER A 435 5.93 9.24 38.10
N LYS A 436 6.27 10.50 38.43
CA LYS A 436 6.19 11.03 39.82
C LYS A 436 4.77 10.94 40.41
N PHE A 437 3.74 10.83 39.57
CA PHE A 437 2.37 10.64 39.99
C PHE A 437 2.11 9.20 40.46
N ILE A 438 2.53 8.20 39.66
CA ILE A 438 2.40 6.78 40.00
C ILE A 438 3.22 6.47 41.26
N ASN A 439 4.50 6.86 41.27
CA ASN A 439 5.41 6.63 42.41
C ASN A 439 4.93 7.20 43.75
N ARG A 440 4.00 8.17 43.73
CA ARG A 440 3.48 8.81 44.94
C ARG A 440 2.19 8.17 45.45
N LEU A 441 1.42 7.52 44.58
CA LEU A 441 0.07 7.07 44.88
C LEU A 441 -0.06 5.55 44.87
N ASP A 442 0.74 4.85 44.07
CA ASP A 442 0.84 3.40 44.04
C ASP A 442 1.38 2.87 45.39
N LYS A 443 0.48 2.34 46.23
CA LYS A 443 0.80 1.88 47.59
C LYS A 443 1.25 0.43 47.59
N ASN A 444 0.65 -0.39 46.72
CA ASN A 444 0.98 -1.81 46.61
C ASN A 444 2.20 -2.09 45.72
N LYS A 445 2.73 -1.05 45.04
CA LYS A 445 3.91 -1.06 44.15
C LYS A 445 3.73 -1.93 42.91
N ASP A 446 2.53 -1.97 42.36
CA ASP A 446 2.22 -2.76 41.16
C ASP A 446 2.42 -1.98 39.83
N GLY A 447 2.85 -0.73 39.91
CA GLY A 447 3.19 0.12 38.76
C GLY A 447 2.02 0.90 38.17
N LYS A 448 0.86 0.87 38.81
CA LYS A 448 -0.36 1.59 38.43
C LYS A 448 -1.07 2.08 39.70
N VAL A 449 -2.11 2.91 39.56
CA VAL A 449 -2.84 3.46 40.72
C VAL A 449 -4.29 3.01 40.65
N ALA A 450 -4.73 2.21 41.61
CA ALA A 450 -6.13 1.81 41.74
C ALA A 450 -6.99 2.92 42.35
N LEU A 451 -8.32 2.85 42.17
CA LEU A 451 -9.26 3.81 42.76
C LEU A 451 -9.13 3.90 44.30
N SER A 452 -8.85 2.78 44.97
CA SER A 452 -8.63 2.71 46.42
C SER A 452 -7.37 3.46 46.88
N GLU A 453 -6.41 3.68 45.98
CA GLU A 453 -5.15 4.38 46.24
C GLU A 453 -5.26 5.88 45.92
N PHE A 454 -6.28 6.28 45.16
CA PHE A 454 -6.49 7.63 44.68
C PHE A 454 -7.41 8.47 45.59
N GLN A 455 -6.79 9.20 46.54
CA GLN A 455 -7.50 10.00 47.56
C GLN A 455 -8.27 11.23 47.06
N ARG A 456 -8.26 11.54 45.74
CA ARG A 456 -8.85 12.77 45.17
C ARG A 456 -10.26 12.59 44.59
N GLY A 457 -10.90 11.45 44.86
CA GLY A 457 -12.31 11.16 44.53
C GLY A 457 -12.53 10.50 43.17
N GLU A 458 -13.61 9.71 43.09
CA GLU A 458 -13.93 8.82 41.95
C GLU A 458 -14.13 9.56 40.63
N LYS A 459 -14.76 10.75 40.63
CA LYS A 459 -14.98 11.53 39.40
C LYS A 459 -13.67 11.90 38.71
N ARG A 460 -12.64 12.24 39.49
CA ARG A 460 -11.33 12.60 38.93
C ARG A 460 -10.53 11.36 38.54
N PHE A 461 -10.75 10.24 39.22
CA PHE A 461 -10.18 8.95 38.84
C PHE A 461 -10.65 8.52 37.44
N LYS A 462 -11.97 8.50 37.20
CA LYS A 462 -12.56 8.18 35.87
C LYS A 462 -12.16 9.14 34.76
N HIS A 463 -11.72 10.35 35.10
CA HIS A 463 -11.21 11.30 34.11
C HIS A 463 -9.75 11.00 33.70
N LEU A 464 -8.98 10.35 34.59
CA LEU A 464 -7.59 10.00 34.35
C LEU A 464 -7.46 8.57 33.79
N ASP A 465 -8.28 7.63 34.26
CA ASP A 465 -8.45 6.28 33.70
C ASP A 465 -9.15 6.40 32.32
N LYS A 466 -8.35 6.60 31.27
CA LYS A 466 -8.85 6.89 29.92
C LYS A 466 -9.29 5.63 29.20
N ASN A 467 -8.68 4.50 29.54
CA ASN A 467 -9.02 3.20 28.98
C ASN A 467 -10.15 2.48 29.75
N ASN A 468 -10.60 3.04 30.89
CA ASN A 468 -11.63 2.51 31.80
C ASN A 468 -11.30 1.11 32.33
N ASP A 469 -10.03 0.81 32.57
CA ASP A 469 -9.58 -0.49 33.09
C ASP A 469 -9.60 -0.58 34.63
N GLY A 470 -9.96 0.52 35.30
CA GLY A 470 -10.03 0.62 36.76
C GLY A 470 -8.70 1.00 37.42
N TYR A 471 -7.68 1.33 36.64
CA TYR A 471 -6.36 1.77 37.09
C TYR A 471 -5.92 3.03 36.33
N ILE A 472 -5.06 3.84 36.95
CA ILE A 472 -4.36 4.93 36.26
C ILE A 472 -2.93 4.45 36.02
N SER A 473 -2.59 4.23 34.76
CA SER A 473 -1.26 3.87 34.29
C SER A 473 -0.36 5.11 34.10
N ALA A 474 0.94 4.92 33.85
CA ALA A 474 1.88 6.03 33.75
C ALA A 474 1.63 6.96 32.56
N ASP A 475 1.06 6.44 31.47
CA ASP A 475 0.65 7.16 30.26
C ASP A 475 -0.68 7.92 30.43
N GLU A 476 -1.46 7.55 31.45
CA GLU A 476 -2.68 8.22 31.86
C GLU A 476 -2.45 9.27 32.96
N ALA A 477 -1.34 9.13 33.68
CA ALA A 477 -0.96 9.99 34.77
C ALA A 477 -0.79 11.46 34.31
N PRO A 478 -1.37 12.43 35.04
CA PRO A 478 -1.24 13.84 34.67
C PRO A 478 0.20 14.30 34.88
N THR A 479 0.83 14.79 33.81
CA THR A 479 2.06 15.58 33.88
C THR A 479 1.67 16.94 34.48
N GLY A 480 2.19 17.29 35.66
CA GLY A 480 1.87 18.56 36.33
C GLY A 480 2.11 19.79 35.44
N PRO A 481 1.61 20.98 35.82
CA PRO A 481 1.68 22.17 34.96
C PRO A 481 3.12 22.58 34.64
N ASP A 482 3.32 23.08 33.41
CA ASP A 482 4.59 23.62 32.91
C ASP A 482 5.16 24.70 33.84
N LYS A 483 6.46 24.62 34.14
CA LYS A 483 7.18 25.61 34.95
C LYS A 483 7.43 26.96 34.23
N LYS A 484 6.61 27.34 33.25
CA LYS A 484 6.66 28.66 32.59
C LYS A 484 5.32 29.39 32.68
N SER A 485 4.81 29.53 33.90
CA SER A 485 3.70 30.42 34.22
C SER A 485 3.75 30.72 35.72
N ARG A 486 4.71 31.57 36.11
CA ARG A 486 4.62 32.47 37.27
C ARG A 486 5.47 33.70 37.00
#